data_AF-A0A2I0JUT5-F1
#
_entry.id   AF-A0A2I0JUT5-F1
#
_cell.length_a   1.000
_cell.length_b   1.000
_cell.length_c   1.000
_cell.angle_alpha   90.00
_cell.angle_beta   90.00
_cell.angle_gamma   90.00
#
_symmetry.space_group_name_H-M   'P 1'
#
loop_
_entity.id
_entity.type
_entity.pdbx_description
1 polymer ?
#
loop_
_entity_poly.entity_id
_entity_poly.type
_entity_poly.pdbx_seq_one_letter_code
_entity_poly.pdbx_strand_id
1 'polypeptide(L)'
;MNPRNLRTVNSDMKLQDEDKTPDWAIDINCHLEEGHTFDAGKSWTIYRVPNNFHQVRESAFDPKIISVGPFHCKESSLQAMEEHKMRYLVRLLGGKFEKEGGSGLDGEELPRKTVKLEDLVKSMKLLEQKTRACYSENFNNIKSDEFVHMMVTDGCFVVEILRQYYKHVKHEEAKLKVAFYPSIYI
;
A
#
# COMPACT_ATOMS: atom_id res chain seq x y z
N MET A 1 -1.92 92.49 14.60
CA MET A 1 -0.72 91.63 14.63
C MET A 1 -1.18 90.17 14.58
N ASN A 2 -0.65 89.37 13.65
CA ASN A 2 -0.77 87.90 13.56
C ASN A 2 0.62 87.33 13.98
N PRO A 3 0.78 86.09 14.54
CA PRO A 3 0.88 84.90 13.69
C PRO A 3 0.47 83.51 14.29
N ARG A 4 -0.08 82.64 13.40
CA ARG A 4 0.28 81.22 13.11
C ARG A 4 -0.19 80.02 13.99
N ASN A 5 -1.17 79.27 13.45
CA ASN A 5 -1.17 77.83 13.05
C ASN A 5 -0.19 76.80 13.68
N LEU A 6 -0.70 75.67 14.21
CA LEU A 6 -0.60 74.29 13.63
C LEU A 6 -1.12 73.17 14.58
N ARG A 7 -2.05 72.37 14.03
CA ARG A 7 -2.52 70.99 14.30
C ARG A 7 -1.88 70.16 15.42
N THR A 8 -2.70 69.43 16.19
CA THR A 8 -2.53 67.96 16.40
C THR A 8 -3.89 67.29 16.68
N VAL A 9 -4.12 66.17 16.00
CA VAL A 9 -5.28 65.27 16.04
C VAL A 9 -5.07 64.26 17.18
N ASN A 10 -6.11 63.85 17.93
CA ASN A 10 -6.41 62.45 18.32
C ASN A 10 -7.42 62.29 19.48
N SER A 11 -8.02 61.09 19.50
CA SER A 11 -9.06 60.50 20.37
C SER A 11 -10.49 60.89 19.94
N ASP A 12 -11.32 60.04 19.35
CA ASP A 12 -11.39 58.57 19.37
C ASP A 12 -12.04 58.04 18.09
N MET A 13 -11.28 57.27 17.31
CA MET A 13 -11.82 56.42 16.24
C MET A 13 -11.79 54.98 16.76
N LYS A 14 -12.83 54.60 17.49
CA LYS A 14 -13.23 53.19 17.63
C LYS A 14 -13.88 52.74 16.32
N LEU A 15 -13.88 51.42 16.12
CA LEU A 15 -14.54 50.65 15.06
C LEU A 15 -13.66 50.53 13.78
N GLN A 16 -13.30 49.35 13.29
CA GLN A 16 -13.85 47.99 13.48
C GLN A 16 -12.70 46.98 13.36
N ASP A 17 -12.58 46.09 14.35
CA ASP A 17 -11.94 44.80 14.14
C ASP A 17 -12.91 44.05 13.22
N GLU A 18 -12.54 43.90 11.94
CA GLU A 18 -13.33 43.13 10.99
C GLU A 18 -13.50 41.73 11.57
N ASP A 19 -14.75 41.36 11.81
CA ASP A 19 -15.21 40.08 12.32
C ASP A 19 -14.86 39.00 11.30
N LYS A 20 -13.57 38.62 11.26
CA LYS A 20 -13.07 37.59 10.37
C LYS A 20 -13.59 36.27 10.87
N THR A 21 -14.51 35.71 10.08
CA THR A 21 -15.02 34.36 10.26
C THR A 21 -13.84 33.42 10.52
N PRO A 22 -13.84 32.69 11.63
CA PRO A 22 -12.74 31.80 11.98
C PRO A 22 -12.51 30.76 10.88
N ASP A 23 -11.25 30.37 10.67
CA ASP A 23 -10.88 29.42 9.61
C ASP A 23 -11.69 28.12 9.67
N TRP A 24 -12.02 27.62 10.87
CA TRP A 24 -12.85 26.42 11.04
C TRP A 24 -14.28 26.59 10.52
N ALA A 25 -14.84 27.79 10.61
CA ALA A 25 -16.19 28.09 10.13
C ALA A 25 -16.21 28.29 8.60
N ILE A 26 -15.12 28.81 8.04
CA ILE A 26 -14.91 28.84 6.57
C ILE A 26 -14.86 27.40 6.04
N ASP A 27 -14.09 26.53 6.70
CA ASP A 27 -13.91 25.13 6.28
C ASP A 27 -15.23 24.35 6.30
N ILE A 28 -16.04 24.52 7.35
CA ILE A 28 -17.37 23.90 7.45
C ILE A 28 -18.33 24.45 6.40
N ASN A 29 -18.34 25.76 6.16
CA ASN A 29 -19.20 26.35 5.13
C ASN A 29 -18.84 25.84 3.73
N CYS A 30 -17.55 25.70 3.41
CA CYS A 30 -17.11 25.06 2.18
C CYS A 30 -17.64 23.61 2.06
N HIS A 31 -17.61 22.84 3.15
CA HIS A 31 -18.15 21.47 3.15
C HIS A 31 -19.69 21.41 3.01
N LEU A 32 -20.40 22.43 3.50
CA LEU A 32 -21.86 22.53 3.37
C LEU A 32 -22.30 22.91 1.95
N GLU A 33 -21.53 23.76 1.26
CA GLU A 33 -21.80 24.16 -0.13
C GLU A 33 -21.47 23.03 -1.14
N GLU A 34 -20.40 22.26 -0.88
CA GLU A 34 -20.02 21.11 -1.71
C GLU A 34 -20.93 19.88 -1.50
N GLY A 35 -21.71 19.88 -0.42
CA GLY A 35 -22.57 18.78 -0.01
C GLY A 35 -21.79 17.58 0.52
N HIS A 36 -22.37 16.85 1.47
CA HIS A 36 -21.84 15.56 1.87
C HIS A 36 -22.02 14.56 0.72
N THR A 37 -21.01 14.46 -0.15
CA THR A 37 -20.74 13.16 -0.74
C THR A 37 -20.26 12.27 0.40
N PHE A 38 -21.19 11.58 1.06
CA PHE A 38 -20.82 10.45 1.90
C PHE A 38 -20.09 9.48 0.95
N ASP A 39 -18.77 9.46 1.05
CA ASP A 39 -17.82 8.64 0.30
C ASP A 39 -17.61 8.87 -1.23
N ALA A 40 -18.28 9.79 -1.92
CA ALA A 40 -18.12 9.88 -3.39
C ALA A 40 -16.84 10.60 -3.90
N GLY A 41 -16.04 11.21 -3.00
CA GLY A 41 -14.79 11.91 -3.37
C GLY A 41 -13.50 11.28 -2.84
N LYS A 42 -13.58 10.26 -1.97
CA LYS A 42 -12.44 9.65 -1.29
C LYS A 42 -12.27 8.19 -1.77
N SER A 43 -11.22 7.92 -2.55
CA SER A 43 -10.95 6.62 -3.23
C SER A 43 -10.32 5.51 -2.38
N TRP A 44 -10.39 5.60 -1.06
CA TRP A 44 -9.63 4.78 -0.12
C TRP A 44 -10.40 3.45 -0.01
N THR A 45 -9.73 2.31 -0.15
CA THR A 45 -10.34 0.96 -0.13
C THR A 45 -9.70 0.02 0.88
N ILE A 46 -8.60 0.43 1.51
CA ILE A 46 -7.83 -0.34 2.48
C ILE A 46 -7.76 0.46 3.78
N TYR A 47 -8.28 -0.09 4.86
CA TYR A 47 -8.43 0.63 6.14
C TYR A 47 -7.65 -0.04 7.25
N ARG A 48 -7.09 0.76 8.17
CA ARG A 48 -6.65 0.23 9.45
C ARG A 48 -7.88 -0.19 10.26
N VAL A 49 -7.74 -1.30 10.98
CA VAL A 49 -8.79 -1.76 11.89
C VAL A 49 -9.03 -0.69 12.95
N PRO A 50 -10.29 -0.24 13.15
CA PRO A 50 -10.60 0.76 14.17
C PRO A 50 -10.20 0.30 15.58
N ASN A 51 -9.68 1.24 16.38
CA ASN A 51 -9.11 0.95 17.69
C ASN A 51 -10.08 0.25 18.66
N ASN A 52 -11.38 0.53 18.57
CA ASN A 52 -12.39 -0.12 19.39
C ASN A 52 -12.50 -1.63 19.12
N PHE A 53 -12.23 -2.09 17.89
CA PHE A 53 -12.15 -3.53 17.59
C PHE A 53 -10.80 -4.11 18.00
N HIS A 54 -9.73 -3.36 17.77
CA HIS A 54 -8.38 -3.76 18.14
C HIS A 54 -8.25 -3.99 19.66
N GLN A 55 -8.80 -3.09 20.49
CA GLN A 55 -8.77 -3.23 21.96
C GLN A 55 -9.54 -4.45 22.50
N VAL A 56 -10.54 -4.95 21.78
CA VAL A 56 -11.28 -6.15 22.19
C VAL A 56 -10.44 -7.40 21.98
N ARG A 57 -9.66 -7.46 20.89
CA ARG A 57 -8.74 -8.57 20.58
C ARG A 57 -7.53 -8.08 19.77
N GLU A 58 -6.53 -7.58 20.47
CA GLU A 58 -5.34 -6.98 19.88
C GLU A 58 -4.66 -7.93 18.87
N SER A 59 -4.32 -9.13 19.35
CA SER A 59 -3.60 -10.16 18.59
C SER A 59 -4.35 -10.77 17.40
N ALA A 60 -5.61 -10.39 17.15
CA ALA A 60 -6.40 -10.87 16.01
C ALA A 60 -6.16 -10.04 14.74
N PHE A 61 -5.72 -8.79 14.90
CA PHE A 61 -5.60 -7.84 13.81
C PHE A 61 -4.15 -7.47 13.48
N ASP A 62 -3.23 -7.73 14.41
CA ASP A 62 -1.80 -7.54 14.15
C ASP A 62 -1.22 -8.74 13.38
N PRO A 63 -0.53 -8.51 12.25
CA PRO A 63 0.12 -9.57 11.51
C PRO A 63 1.19 -10.25 12.37
N LYS A 64 1.20 -11.59 12.37
CA LYS A 64 2.17 -12.38 13.16
C LYS A 64 3.33 -12.94 12.34
N ILE A 65 3.16 -12.97 11.02
CA ILE A 65 4.05 -13.69 10.11
C ILE A 65 4.50 -12.77 8.97
N ILE A 66 3.57 -12.00 8.40
CA ILE A 66 3.84 -11.21 7.21
C ILE A 66 3.04 -9.91 7.23
N SER A 67 3.71 -8.79 6.92
CA SER A 67 3.04 -7.55 6.52
C SER A 67 2.92 -7.51 4.99
N VAL A 68 1.79 -6.98 4.51
CA VAL A 68 1.62 -6.60 3.10
C VAL A 68 1.20 -5.14 3.08
N GLY A 69 2.05 -4.31 2.48
CA GLY A 69 1.87 -2.88 2.39
C GLY A 69 2.33 -2.11 3.63
N PRO A 70 1.97 -0.82 3.70
CA PRO A 70 2.57 0.18 4.59
C PRO A 70 2.11 0.12 6.05
N PHE A 71 0.98 -0.50 6.38
CA PHE A 71 0.41 -0.41 7.73
C PHE A 71 1.30 -0.99 8.84
N HIS A 72 2.06 -2.05 8.51
CA HIS A 72 2.91 -2.79 9.45
C HIS A 72 4.37 -2.92 8.95
N CYS A 73 4.82 -2.03 8.06
CA CYS A 73 6.13 -2.16 7.39
C CYS A 73 7.35 -1.91 8.29
N LYS A 74 7.17 -1.34 9.49
CA LYS A 74 8.24 -1.01 10.44
C LYS A 74 8.31 -1.97 11.64
N GLU A 75 7.57 -3.07 11.58
CA GLU A 75 7.50 -4.02 12.68
C GLU A 75 8.68 -5.00 12.64
N SER A 76 9.55 -4.95 13.64
CA SER A 76 10.77 -5.76 13.70
C SER A 76 10.47 -7.27 13.76
N SER A 77 9.33 -7.66 14.34
CA SER A 77 8.85 -9.04 14.40
C SER A 77 8.65 -9.67 13.01
N LEU A 78 8.43 -8.85 11.97
CA LEU A 78 8.10 -9.30 10.62
C LEU A 78 9.31 -9.32 9.66
N GLN A 79 10.48 -8.87 10.12
CA GLN A 79 11.67 -8.71 9.27
C GLN A 79 12.12 -10.00 8.58
N ALA A 80 12.03 -11.14 9.27
CA ALA A 80 12.39 -12.44 8.70
C ALA A 80 11.57 -12.74 7.44
N MET A 81 10.32 -12.29 7.39
CA MET A 81 9.46 -12.50 6.22
C MET A 81 9.75 -11.51 5.09
N GLU A 82 10.25 -10.30 5.39
CA GLU A 82 10.75 -9.38 4.37
C GLU A 82 11.88 -10.02 3.54
N GLU A 83 12.81 -10.74 4.19
CA GLU A 83 13.86 -11.49 3.50
C GLU A 83 13.31 -12.63 2.64
N HIS A 84 12.25 -13.30 3.10
CA HIS A 84 11.56 -14.31 2.31
C HIS A 84 10.86 -13.70 1.09
N LYS A 85 10.22 -12.53 1.22
CA LYS A 85 9.61 -11.82 0.09
C LYS A 85 10.64 -11.45 -0.97
N MET A 86 11.82 -11.00 -0.56
CA MET A 86 12.94 -10.73 -1.48
C MET A 86 13.39 -11.99 -2.24
N ARG A 87 13.45 -13.15 -1.59
CA ARG A 87 13.73 -14.42 -2.28
C ARG A 87 12.68 -14.76 -3.34
N TYR A 88 11.40 -14.48 -3.06
CA TYR A 88 10.32 -14.70 -4.02
C TYR A 88 10.42 -13.76 -5.22
N LEU A 89 10.76 -12.48 -4.99
CA LEU A 89 11.06 -11.53 -6.06
C LEU A 89 12.20 -12.02 -6.95
N VAL A 90 13.35 -12.38 -6.38
CA VAL A 90 14.51 -12.89 -7.14
C VAL A 90 14.13 -14.14 -7.94
N ARG A 91 13.34 -15.05 -7.35
CA ARG A 91 12.82 -16.25 -8.02
C ARG A 91 11.94 -15.90 -9.20
N LEU A 92 11.04 -14.93 -9.04
CA LEU A 92 10.13 -14.47 -10.08
C LEU A 92 10.91 -13.88 -11.27
N LEU A 93 11.98 -13.13 -10.99
CA LEU A 93 12.86 -12.50 -11.98
C LEU A 93 13.82 -13.47 -12.68
N GLY A 94 13.80 -14.76 -12.33
CA GLY A 94 14.70 -15.76 -12.94
C GLY A 94 16.09 -15.81 -12.32
N GLY A 95 16.28 -15.21 -11.14
CA GLY A 95 17.48 -15.39 -10.35
C GLY A 95 17.70 -16.87 -10.03
N LYS A 96 18.95 -17.33 -10.18
CA LYS A 96 19.35 -18.68 -9.79
C LYS A 96 19.50 -18.71 -8.27
N PHE A 97 18.83 -19.65 -7.62
CA PHE A 97 19.19 -20.03 -6.25
C PHE A 97 20.11 -21.23 -6.32
N GLU A 98 21.17 -21.22 -5.50
CA GLU A 98 21.93 -22.43 -5.25
C GLU A 98 20.95 -23.47 -4.69
N LYS A 99 20.79 -24.58 -5.43
CA LYS A 99 19.93 -25.67 -5.01
C LYS A 99 20.63 -26.40 -3.88
N GLU A 100 20.43 -25.97 -2.64
CA GLU A 100 20.74 -26.83 -1.50
C GLU A 100 19.66 -27.90 -1.37
N GLY A 101 19.96 -29.09 -1.93
CA GLY A 101 19.33 -30.35 -1.58
C GLY A 101 17.87 -30.53 -2.02
N GLY A 102 17.66 -30.97 -3.27
CA GLY A 102 16.34 -31.47 -3.68
C GLY A 102 16.27 -31.85 -5.16
N SER A 103 16.14 -33.15 -5.40
CA SER A 103 15.94 -33.81 -6.69
C SER A 103 14.80 -33.20 -7.51
N GLY A 104 14.93 -33.31 -8.83
CA GLY A 104 14.11 -32.65 -9.83
C GLY A 104 12.63 -33.00 -9.81
N LEU A 105 11.86 -32.12 -10.46
CA LEU A 105 10.89 -32.55 -11.44
C LEU A 105 11.05 -31.63 -12.64
N ASP A 106 11.48 -32.27 -13.72
CA ASP A 106 11.66 -31.72 -15.06
C ASP A 106 10.24 -31.52 -15.62
N GLY A 107 9.58 -30.46 -15.16
CA GLY A 107 8.21 -30.15 -15.52
C GLY A 107 8.19 -28.78 -16.17
N GLU A 108 8.26 -28.78 -17.50
CA GLU A 108 7.94 -27.68 -18.42
C GLU A 108 7.96 -26.29 -17.75
N GLU A 109 9.14 -25.67 -17.69
CA GLU A 109 9.20 -24.26 -17.34
C GLU A 109 8.45 -23.49 -18.43
N LEU A 110 7.17 -23.14 -18.15
CA LEU A 110 6.45 -22.13 -18.93
C LEU A 110 7.44 -21.01 -19.24
N PRO A 111 7.61 -20.63 -20.52
CA PRO A 111 8.63 -19.67 -20.91
C PRO A 111 8.46 -18.44 -20.05
N ARG A 112 9.42 -18.23 -19.13
CA ARG A 112 9.41 -17.04 -18.30
C ARG A 112 9.65 -15.90 -19.25
N LYS A 113 8.62 -15.14 -19.58
CA LYS A 113 8.84 -13.81 -20.13
C LYS A 113 9.66 -13.09 -19.05
N THR A 114 10.94 -12.87 -19.32
CA THR A 114 11.84 -12.25 -18.35
C THR A 114 11.33 -10.86 -18.05
N VAL A 115 10.63 -10.72 -16.93
CA VAL A 115 10.23 -9.43 -16.40
C VAL A 115 11.49 -8.81 -15.81
N LYS A 116 11.81 -7.59 -16.23
CA LYS A 116 12.95 -6.85 -15.69
C LYS A 116 12.52 -6.12 -14.42
N LEU A 117 13.42 -6.03 -13.44
CA LEU A 117 13.14 -5.31 -12.19
C LEU A 117 12.85 -3.83 -12.48
N GLU A 118 13.56 -3.25 -13.43
CA GLU A 118 13.41 -1.85 -13.82
C GLU A 118 12.00 -1.55 -14.36
N ASP A 119 11.40 -2.50 -15.08
CA ASP A 119 10.05 -2.36 -15.60
C ASP A 119 9.00 -2.38 -14.46
N LEU A 120 9.21 -3.24 -13.45
CA LEU A 120 8.37 -3.29 -12.26
C LEU A 120 8.46 -2.00 -11.45
N VAL A 121 9.68 -1.54 -11.17
CA VAL A 121 9.93 -0.30 -10.43
C VAL A 121 9.33 0.89 -11.17
N LYS A 122 9.53 0.99 -12.50
CA LYS A 122 8.95 2.06 -13.31
C LYS A 122 7.43 2.03 -13.28
N SER A 123 6.82 0.86 -13.44
CA SER A 123 5.36 0.69 -13.40
C SER A 123 4.81 1.09 -12.03
N MET A 124 5.47 0.67 -10.95
CA MET A 124 5.03 1.00 -9.60
C MET A 124 5.21 2.49 -9.28
N LYS A 125 6.27 3.15 -9.76
CA LYS A 125 6.42 4.61 -9.64
C LYS A 125 5.26 5.37 -10.27
N LEU A 126 4.79 4.93 -11.46
CA LEU A 126 3.63 5.53 -12.12
C LEU A 126 2.33 5.33 -11.33
N LEU A 127 2.22 4.24 -10.58
CA LEU A 127 1.04 3.89 -9.80
C LEU A 127 1.08 4.39 -8.35
N GLU A 128 2.23 4.88 -7.87
CA GLU A 128 2.47 5.15 -6.46
C GLU A 128 1.37 6.02 -5.82
N GLN A 129 1.09 7.19 -6.41
CA GLN A 129 0.11 8.12 -5.85
C GLN A 129 -1.29 7.50 -5.76
N LYS A 130 -1.70 6.79 -6.81
CA LYS A 130 -2.98 6.08 -6.85
C LYS A 130 -3.04 4.99 -5.79
N THR A 131 -1.96 4.23 -5.62
CA THR A 131 -1.88 3.17 -4.63
C THR A 131 -1.90 3.73 -3.21
N ARG A 132 -1.20 4.84 -2.94
CA ARG A 132 -1.26 5.53 -1.63
C ARG A 132 -2.68 6.00 -1.33
N ALA A 133 -3.39 6.54 -2.33
CA ALA A 133 -4.78 6.97 -2.20
C ALA A 133 -5.78 5.82 -1.96
N CYS A 134 -5.36 4.56 -2.09
CA CYS A 134 -6.18 3.42 -1.70
C CYS A 134 -6.16 3.15 -0.19
N TYR A 135 -5.20 3.67 0.58
CA TYR A 135 -5.09 3.38 2.01
C TYR A 135 -5.60 4.50 2.87
N SER A 136 -6.45 4.22 3.87
CA SER A 136 -7.10 5.13 4.86
C SER A 136 -6.18 6.14 5.55
N GLU A 137 -4.86 5.97 5.47
CA GLU A 137 -3.84 6.75 6.14
C GLU A 137 -2.84 7.35 5.14
N ASN A 138 -2.37 8.56 5.44
CA ASN A 138 -1.31 9.21 4.68
C ASN A 138 0.07 8.75 5.18
N PHE A 139 0.84 8.07 4.33
CA PHE A 139 2.19 7.61 4.65
C PHE A 139 3.28 8.61 4.22
N ASN A 140 3.13 9.88 4.61
CA ASN A 140 4.07 10.95 4.28
C ASN A 140 5.47 10.73 4.89
N ASN A 141 5.55 9.90 5.93
CA ASN A 141 6.78 9.47 6.58
C ASN A 141 7.52 8.34 5.81
N ILE A 142 6.95 7.80 4.73
CA ILE A 142 7.57 6.78 3.88
C ILE A 142 7.96 7.44 2.57
N LYS A 143 9.27 7.44 2.26
CA LYS A 143 9.79 8.02 1.02
C LYS A 143 9.27 7.27 -0.20
N SER A 144 9.22 7.94 -1.35
CA SER A 144 8.71 7.35 -2.60
C SER A 144 9.43 6.04 -2.97
N ASP A 145 10.77 6.05 -3.00
CA ASP A 145 11.53 4.84 -3.33
C ASP A 145 11.33 3.70 -2.32
N GLU A 146 11.18 4.02 -1.03
CA GLU A 146 10.89 3.04 0.03
C GLU A 146 9.51 2.40 -0.17
N PHE A 147 8.50 3.22 -0.48
CA PHE A 147 7.15 2.74 -0.75
C PHE A 147 7.10 1.90 -2.03
N VAL A 148 7.75 2.34 -3.10
CA VAL A 148 7.83 1.60 -4.36
C VAL A 148 8.52 0.26 -4.17
N HIS A 149 9.64 0.23 -3.44
CA HIS A 149 10.35 -1.00 -3.13
C HIS A 149 9.43 -1.98 -2.39
N MET A 150 8.75 -1.51 -1.33
CA MET A 150 7.80 -2.32 -0.57
C MET A 150 6.68 -2.88 -1.45
N MET A 151 6.02 -2.05 -2.26
CA MET A 151 4.91 -2.51 -3.11
C MET A 151 5.36 -3.50 -4.20
N VAL A 152 6.54 -3.31 -4.79
CA VAL A 152 7.11 -4.26 -5.77
C VAL A 152 7.39 -5.60 -5.11
N THR A 153 8.08 -5.59 -3.96
CA THR A 153 8.44 -6.80 -3.22
C THR A 153 7.21 -7.57 -2.76
N ASP A 154 6.22 -6.88 -2.18
CA ASP A 154 4.97 -7.48 -1.71
C ASP A 154 4.12 -8.03 -2.86
N GLY A 155 3.97 -7.25 -3.93
CA GLY A 155 3.22 -7.69 -5.11
C GLY A 155 3.83 -8.92 -5.77
N CYS A 156 5.16 -8.95 -5.90
CA CYS A 156 5.87 -10.09 -6.47
C CYS A 156 5.77 -11.33 -5.58
N PHE A 157 5.83 -11.15 -4.27
CA PHE A 157 5.62 -12.23 -3.31
C PHE A 157 4.22 -12.87 -3.46
N VAL A 158 3.16 -12.06 -3.51
CA VAL A 158 1.79 -12.54 -3.69
C VAL A 158 1.64 -13.29 -5.01
N VAL A 159 2.12 -12.71 -6.11
CA VAL A 159 2.06 -13.35 -7.44
C VAL A 159 2.81 -14.68 -7.46
N GLU A 160 4.01 -14.75 -6.88
CA GLU A 160 4.82 -15.96 -6.86
C GLU A 160 4.21 -17.05 -5.98
N ILE A 161 3.61 -16.70 -4.83
CA ILE A 161 2.84 -17.66 -4.02
C ILE A 161 1.67 -18.23 -4.81
N LEU A 162 0.85 -17.37 -5.44
CA LEU A 162 -0.30 -17.82 -6.22
C LEU A 162 0.14 -18.73 -7.38
N ARG A 163 1.26 -18.43 -8.02
CA ARG A 163 1.85 -19.26 -9.07
C ARG A 163 2.27 -20.64 -8.54
N GLN A 164 2.92 -20.68 -7.38
CA GLN A 164 3.33 -21.94 -6.75
C GLN A 164 2.12 -22.77 -6.33
N TYR A 165 1.11 -22.14 -5.73
CA TYR A 165 -0.15 -22.78 -5.37
C TYR A 165 -0.83 -23.41 -6.60
N TYR A 166 -0.94 -22.66 -7.70
CA TYR A 166 -1.51 -23.16 -8.95
C TYR A 166 -0.75 -24.38 -9.51
N LYS A 167 0.59 -24.34 -9.49
CA LYS A 167 1.43 -25.47 -9.91
C LYS A 167 1.21 -26.70 -9.03
N HIS A 168 1.12 -26.50 -7.71
CA HIS A 168 0.87 -27.58 -6.77
C HIS A 168 -0.49 -28.25 -7.03
N VAL A 169 -1.56 -27.46 -7.16
CA VAL A 169 -2.91 -27.97 -7.47
C VAL A 169 -2.92 -28.76 -8.78
N LYS A 170 -2.33 -28.23 -9.85
CA LYS A 170 -2.23 -28.94 -11.14
C LYS A 170 -1.48 -30.27 -11.03
N HIS A 171 -0.40 -30.31 -10.26
CA HIS A 171 0.38 -31.52 -10.08
C HIS A 171 -0.40 -32.58 -9.28
N GLU A 172 -1.14 -32.17 -8.25
CA GLU A 172 -2.03 -33.08 -7.50
C GLU A 172 -3.18 -33.61 -8.38
N GLU A 173 -3.81 -32.76 -9.20
CA GLU A 173 -4.82 -33.21 -10.17
C GLU A 173 -4.26 -34.21 -11.20
N ALA A 174 -3.04 -33.97 -11.69
CA ALA A 174 -2.37 -34.89 -12.61
C ALA A 174 -2.09 -36.25 -11.95
N LYS A 175 -1.62 -36.26 -10.69
CA LYS A 175 -1.44 -37.49 -9.91
C LYS A 175 -2.74 -38.26 -9.73
N LEU A 176 -3.85 -37.58 -9.41
CA LEU A 176 -5.15 -38.22 -9.24
C LEU A 176 -5.65 -38.83 -10.56
N LYS A 177 -5.48 -38.14 -11.70
CA LYS A 177 -5.84 -38.70 -13.01
C LYS A 177 -5.03 -39.95 -13.36
N VAL A 178 -3.73 -39.97 -13.05
CA VAL A 178 -2.86 -41.13 -13.24
C VAL A 178 -3.24 -42.28 -12.28
N ALA A 179 -3.62 -41.96 -11.03
CA ALA A 179 -3.97 -42.96 -10.02
C ALA A 179 -5.35 -43.61 -10.24
N PHE A 180 -6.33 -42.87 -10.79
CA PHE A 180 -7.71 -43.34 -10.95
C PHE A 180 -8.06 -43.79 -12.38
N TYR A 181 -7.24 -43.45 -13.38
CA TYR A 181 -7.42 -43.91 -14.76
C TYR A 181 -6.12 -44.49 -15.33
N PRO A 182 -5.63 -45.65 -14.81
CA PRO A 182 -4.57 -46.38 -15.48
C PRO A 182 -5.12 -46.86 -16.83
N SER A 183 -4.57 -46.33 -17.92
CA SER A 183 -4.89 -46.62 -19.33
C SER A 183 -5.61 -47.95 -19.58
N ILE A 184 -6.90 -47.87 -19.92
CA ILE A 184 -7.55 -48.87 -20.78
C ILE A 184 -7.05 -48.57 -22.20
N TYR A 185 -5.90 -49.14 -22.55
CA TYR A 185 -5.46 -49.27 -23.93
C TYR A 185 -4.95 -50.70 -24.09
N ILE A 186 -5.81 -51.56 -24.65
CA ILE A 186 -5.43 -52.76 -25.40
C ILE A 186 -5.54 -52.36 -26.87
#